data_AF-A0A1L0BHU6-F1
#
_entry.id   AF-A0A1L0BHU6-F1
#
_cell.length_a   1.000
_cell.length_b   1.000
_cell.length_c   1.000
_cell.angle_alpha   90.00
_cell.angle_beta   90.00
_cell.angle_gamma   90.00
#
_symmetry.space_group_name_H-M   'P 1'
#
loop_
_entity.id
_entity.type
_entity.pdbx_description
1 polymer ?
#
loop_
_entity_poly.entity_id
_entity_poly.type
_entity_poly.pdbx_seq_one_letter_code
_entity_poly.pdbx_strand_id
1 'polypeptide(L)'
;MSQSPSIDFEKIKSESDGTLKGMAGTAFQEIIGNNPYFAAGGGLMLLGTALALTRQGVVKTSGFLYRQMLVDLEIPSKDKLYLWFLEWMSQYKNRSSRHLSVETNYIQHDNGAVTTKFSLVPGPGKHLIKYKGAYMLVNRERSGKLLDMTSGTPFETVTLTTLYSDRHLFRDLLGEAKRMALKAQEGKTVLYTSWGPEWRPFGNPRKKRMLGSVILDKGIAQDILNDVKDFLKSGEWYHQRGIPYRRGYLLYGPPGSGKTSYIQALAGELDYNICILNLSENNLTDDRLNHLMNHIPQRSILLLEDIDAAFNSREQTNEQGFQSGVTFSGLLNALDGVASAEECITFMTSNHPERLDPALLRPGRVDYKVLVNNASEDQVRRMFTRFYQDEEKLCDQFAQKFSELGLLGKVSTAQLQGLFVFNKNDPRAALAMIDTLKHPNSSF
;
A
#
# COMPACT_ATOMS: atom_id res chain seq x y z
N MET A 1 -27.45 75.87 52.98
CA MET A 1 -28.34 74.69 53.10
C MET A 1 -28.35 73.98 51.76
N SER A 2 -27.45 73.01 51.56
CA SER A 2 -27.44 72.17 50.36
C SER A 2 -28.52 71.09 50.53
N GLN A 3 -29.61 71.19 49.77
CA GLN A 3 -30.52 70.05 49.62
C GLN A 3 -29.78 68.96 48.83
N SER A 4 -29.58 67.81 49.46
CA SER A 4 -29.10 66.60 48.78
C SER A 4 -30.12 66.19 47.71
N PRO A 5 -29.72 65.89 46.47
CA PRO A 5 -30.65 65.40 45.47
C PRO A 5 -31.09 63.98 45.87
N SER A 6 -32.36 63.83 46.25
CA SER A 6 -32.99 62.54 46.52
C SER A 6 -33.60 61.99 45.24
N ILE A 7 -33.29 60.73 44.91
CA ILE A 7 -33.92 59.98 43.81
C ILE A 7 -35.38 59.73 44.18
N ASP A 8 -36.33 60.13 43.33
CA ASP A 8 -37.77 60.01 43.59
C ASP A 8 -38.30 58.66 43.07
N PHE A 9 -38.21 57.64 43.93
CA PHE A 9 -38.60 56.27 43.59
C PHE A 9 -40.11 56.09 43.33
N GLU A 10 -40.97 57.01 43.77
CA GLU A 10 -42.41 56.96 43.45
C GLU A 10 -42.67 57.35 42.00
N LYS A 11 -41.91 58.33 41.49
CA LYS A 11 -42.03 58.80 40.10
C LYS A 11 -41.61 57.74 39.10
N ILE A 12 -40.47 57.08 39.33
CA ILE A 12 -39.97 55.93 38.53
C ILE A 12 -41.00 54.81 38.45
N LYS A 13 -41.71 54.54 39.56
CA LYS A 13 -42.70 53.47 39.66
C LYS A 13 -44.00 53.82 38.93
N SER A 14 -44.40 55.10 38.92
CA SER A 14 -45.61 55.59 38.25
C SER A 14 -45.48 55.74 36.73
N GLU A 15 -44.29 56.10 36.23
CA GLU A 15 -44.03 56.32 34.80
C GLU A 15 -43.53 55.05 34.07
N SER A 16 -43.27 53.96 34.80
CA SER A 16 -42.83 52.69 34.22
C SER A 16 -43.99 51.74 33.92
N ASP A 17 -43.92 51.01 32.81
CA ASP A 17 -44.88 49.97 32.41
C ASP A 17 -44.86 48.70 33.31
N GLY A 18 -44.38 48.81 34.56
CA GLY A 18 -44.32 47.72 35.55
C GLY A 18 -43.31 46.59 35.27
N THR A 19 -42.61 46.63 34.13
CA THR A 19 -41.56 45.66 33.78
C THR A 19 -40.18 46.14 34.25
N LEU A 20 -39.30 45.21 34.64
CA LEU A 20 -37.91 45.49 35.08
C LEU A 20 -37.11 46.33 34.06
N LYS A 21 -37.36 46.16 32.76
CA LYS A 21 -36.77 46.98 31.69
C LYS A 21 -37.32 48.41 31.65
N GLY A 22 -38.64 48.57 31.85
CA GLY A 22 -39.30 49.87 31.91
C GLY A 22 -38.81 50.70 33.10
N MET A 23 -38.77 50.08 34.28
CA MET A 23 -38.28 50.70 35.52
C MET A 23 -36.81 51.11 35.44
N ALA A 24 -35.96 50.29 34.82
CA ALA A 24 -34.56 50.65 34.59
C ALA A 24 -34.40 51.80 33.58
N GLY A 25 -35.29 51.87 32.58
CA GLY A 25 -35.33 52.95 31.59
C GLY A 25 -35.72 54.30 32.19
N THR A 26 -36.81 54.36 32.97
CA THR A 26 -37.26 55.59 33.65
C THR A 26 -36.30 56.05 34.74
N ALA A 27 -35.74 55.12 35.54
CA ALA A 27 -34.71 55.46 36.53
C ALA A 27 -33.46 56.09 35.90
N PHE A 28 -33.03 55.57 34.75
CA PHE A 28 -31.89 56.09 34.01
C PHE A 28 -32.16 57.48 33.42
N GLN A 29 -33.39 57.69 32.93
CA GLN A 29 -33.83 58.97 32.37
C GLN A 29 -33.90 60.07 33.44
N GLU A 30 -34.34 59.73 34.65
CA GLU A 30 -34.41 60.66 35.78
C GLU A 30 -33.04 61.01 36.37
N ILE A 31 -32.11 60.03 36.43
CA ILE A 31 -30.72 60.24 36.88
C ILE A 31 -29.93 61.12 35.89
N ILE A 32 -30.16 60.96 34.59
CA ILE A 32 -29.47 61.73 33.54
C ILE A 32 -30.07 63.13 33.38
N GLY A 33 -31.40 63.28 33.52
CA GLY A 33 -32.09 64.55 33.33
C GLY A 33 -31.85 65.57 34.45
N ASN A 34 -31.70 65.10 35.70
CA ASN A 34 -31.66 65.99 36.87
C ASN A 34 -30.25 66.32 37.40
N ASN A 35 -29.17 65.72 36.89
CA ASN A 35 -27.82 66.04 37.36
C ASN A 35 -26.77 66.09 36.24
N PRO A 36 -26.25 67.29 35.89
CA PRO A 36 -25.29 67.45 34.79
C PRO A 36 -23.95 66.72 35.04
N TYR A 37 -23.58 66.45 36.30
CA TYR A 37 -22.37 65.66 36.60
C TYR A 37 -22.56 64.15 36.36
N PHE A 38 -23.79 63.62 36.48
CA PHE A 38 -24.10 62.21 36.21
C PHE A 38 -24.55 61.94 34.77
N ALA A 39 -25.00 62.97 34.04
CA ALA A 39 -25.29 62.88 32.61
C ALA A 39 -24.09 62.41 31.78
N ALA A 40 -22.86 62.79 32.18
CA ALA A 40 -21.62 62.30 31.57
C ALA A 40 -21.44 60.77 31.76
N GLY A 41 -21.85 60.22 32.91
CA GLY A 41 -21.82 58.77 33.18
C GLY A 41 -22.82 57.99 32.33
N GLY A 42 -24.03 58.53 32.13
CA GLY A 42 -25.03 57.98 31.22
C GLY A 42 -24.57 57.96 29.76
N GLY A 43 -23.93 59.04 29.30
CA GLY A 43 -23.34 59.13 27.97
C GLY A 43 -22.21 58.11 27.73
N LEU A 44 -21.33 57.91 28.72
CA LEU A 44 -20.28 56.88 28.66
C LEU A 44 -20.86 55.46 28.62
N MET A 45 -21.94 55.20 29.36
CA MET A 45 -22.63 53.90 29.34
C MET A 45 -23.31 53.63 27.99
N LEU A 46 -23.94 54.65 27.38
CA LEU A 46 -24.52 54.54 26.04
C LEU A 46 -23.44 54.33 24.97
N LEU A 47 -22.33 55.05 25.04
CA LEU A 47 -21.19 54.85 24.13
C LEU A 47 -20.57 53.46 24.32
N GLY A 48 -20.42 53.00 25.55
CA GLY A 48 -19.88 51.67 25.87
C GLY A 48 -20.79 50.55 25.36
N THR A 49 -22.10 50.67 25.53
CA THR A 49 -23.07 49.70 25.01
C THR A 49 -23.13 49.70 23.48
N ALA A 50 -23.12 50.87 22.84
CA ALA A 50 -23.05 50.99 21.39
C ALA A 50 -21.77 50.37 20.81
N LEU A 51 -20.61 50.62 21.44
CA LEU A 51 -19.32 50.05 21.05
C LEU A 51 -19.30 48.52 21.22
N ALA A 52 -19.89 48.01 22.31
CA ALA A 52 -20.02 46.58 22.55
C ALA A 52 -20.91 45.89 21.50
N LEU A 53 -22.07 46.47 21.18
CA LEU A 53 -22.97 45.96 20.15
C LEU A 53 -22.32 46.01 18.76
N THR A 54 -21.62 47.10 18.43
CA THR A 54 -20.88 47.23 17.17
C THR A 54 -19.79 46.16 17.06
N ARG A 55 -18.99 45.97 18.11
CA ARG A 55 -17.97 44.91 18.16
C ARG A 55 -18.59 43.54 17.96
N GLN A 56 -19.73 43.27 18.62
CA GLN A 56 -20.42 41.98 18.49
C GLN A 56 -20.98 41.78 17.08
N GLY A 57 -21.54 42.82 16.46
CA GLY A 57 -22.01 42.81 15.08
C GLY A 57 -20.89 42.53 14.08
N VAL A 58 -19.74 43.20 14.24
CA VAL A 58 -18.55 42.99 13.40
C VAL A 58 -18.05 41.55 13.51
N VAL A 59 -17.89 41.01 14.74
CA VAL A 59 -17.41 39.64 14.96
C VAL A 59 -18.36 38.60 14.37
N LYS A 60 -19.68 38.79 14.53
CA LYS A 60 -20.68 37.87 13.96
C LYS A 60 -20.67 37.92 12.43
N THR A 61 -20.60 39.12 11.86
CA THR A 61 -20.60 39.31 10.40
C THR A 61 -19.32 38.77 9.77
N SER A 62 -18.16 39.04 10.38
CA SER A 62 -16.88 38.49 9.92
C SER A 62 -16.86 36.97 10.01
N GLY A 63 -17.41 36.40 11.08
CA GLY A 63 -17.52 34.94 11.24
C GLY A 63 -18.52 34.30 10.25
N PHE A 64 -19.56 35.01 9.83
CA PHE A 64 -20.47 34.57 8.78
C PHE A 64 -19.79 34.58 7.40
N LEU A 65 -19.12 35.68 7.05
CA LEU A 65 -18.37 35.80 5.80
C LEU A 65 -17.24 34.77 5.70
N TYR A 66 -16.50 34.56 6.79
CA TYR A 66 -15.46 33.53 6.86
C TYR A 66 -16.02 32.15 6.52
N ARG A 67 -17.15 31.75 7.12
CA ARG A 67 -17.79 30.45 6.88
C ARG A 67 -18.42 30.30 5.49
N GLN A 68 -18.84 31.41 4.88
CA GLN A 68 -19.46 31.37 3.56
C GLN A 68 -18.42 31.36 2.42
N MET A 69 -17.28 32.03 2.62
CA MET A 69 -16.26 32.20 1.58
C MET A 69 -15.18 31.13 1.61
N LEU A 70 -14.97 30.47 2.75
CA LEU A 70 -13.93 29.46 2.94
C LEU A 70 -14.53 28.07 3.06
N VAL A 71 -13.73 27.09 2.72
CA VAL A 71 -14.03 25.67 2.88
C VAL A 71 -12.90 25.02 3.64
N ASP A 72 -13.27 24.13 4.57
CA ASP A 72 -12.35 23.36 5.39
C ASP A 72 -12.42 21.89 4.99
N LEU A 73 -11.25 21.25 4.90
CA LEU A 73 -11.09 19.80 4.73
C LEU A 73 -10.33 19.24 5.92
N GLU A 74 -10.94 18.31 6.62
CA GLU A 74 -10.37 17.67 7.80
C GLU A 74 -9.80 16.28 7.45
N ILE A 75 -8.56 16.03 7.84
CA ILE A 75 -7.87 14.75 7.70
C ILE A 75 -7.49 14.27 9.11
N PRO A 76 -8.23 13.28 9.67
CA PRO A 76 -7.92 12.74 10.99
C PRO A 76 -6.69 11.83 10.95
N SER A 77 -5.95 11.72 12.06
CA SER A 77 -4.74 10.89 12.15
C SER A 77 -4.99 9.39 11.95
N LYS A 78 -6.23 8.94 12.11
CA LYS A 78 -6.65 7.54 11.86
C LYS A 78 -6.68 7.19 10.37
N ASP A 79 -6.83 8.18 9.49
CA ASP A 79 -6.86 7.95 8.05
C ASP A 79 -5.43 7.76 7.51
N LYS A 80 -5.24 6.78 6.62
CA LYS A 80 -3.96 6.54 5.93
C LYS A 80 -3.47 7.77 5.16
N LEU A 81 -4.40 8.60 4.69
CA LEU A 81 -4.13 9.83 3.96
C LEU A 81 -3.34 10.85 4.79
N TYR A 82 -3.46 10.81 6.13
CA TYR A 82 -2.75 11.70 7.04
C TYR A 82 -1.23 11.64 6.83
N LEU A 83 -0.67 10.43 6.86
CA LEU A 83 0.76 10.22 6.66
C LEU A 83 1.21 10.59 5.24
N TRP A 84 0.41 10.24 4.24
CA TRP A 84 0.72 10.57 2.84
C TRP A 84 0.75 12.07 2.60
N PHE A 85 -0.18 12.81 3.20
CA PHE A 85 -0.24 14.26 3.09
C PHE A 85 0.95 14.93 3.78
N LEU A 86 1.32 14.50 4.99
CA LEU A 86 2.48 15.06 5.70
C LEU A 86 3.80 14.83 4.94
N GLU A 87 3.96 13.64 4.36
CA GLU A 87 5.13 13.31 3.53
C GLU A 87 5.14 14.10 2.22
N TRP A 88 3.99 14.30 1.58
CA TRP A 88 3.89 15.19 0.42
C TRP A 88 4.25 16.64 0.78
N MET A 89 3.72 17.13 1.90
CA MET A 89 3.96 18.50 2.35
C MET A 89 5.42 18.72 2.78
N SER A 90 6.10 17.69 3.32
CA SER A 90 7.53 17.76 3.67
C SER A 90 8.44 17.95 2.44
N GLN A 91 8.01 17.50 1.26
CA GLN A 91 8.74 17.65 0.01
C GLN A 91 8.23 18.82 -0.87
N TYR A 92 7.07 19.40 -0.53
CA TYR A 92 6.47 20.49 -1.31
C TYR A 92 7.27 21.80 -1.20
N LYS A 93 7.75 22.32 -2.34
CA LYS A 93 8.65 23.49 -2.39
C LYS A 93 7.99 24.81 -1.99
N ASN A 94 6.74 25.04 -2.40
CA ASN A 94 6.04 26.32 -2.22
C ASN A 94 5.26 26.37 -0.90
N ARG A 95 5.97 26.17 0.22
CA ARG A 95 5.41 26.22 1.57
C ARG A 95 6.13 27.22 2.46
N SER A 96 5.38 27.78 3.40
CA SER A 96 5.89 28.51 4.55
C SER A 96 5.50 27.74 5.82
N SER A 97 6.37 26.82 6.23
CA SER A 97 6.24 26.06 7.47
C SER A 97 7.29 26.52 8.48
N ARG A 98 6.84 27.08 9.60
CA ARG A 98 7.72 27.53 10.70
C ARG A 98 7.82 26.53 11.85
N HIS A 99 6.88 25.60 11.92
CA HIS A 99 6.89 24.52 12.90
C HIS A 99 7.31 23.21 12.22
N LEU A 100 8.33 22.55 12.75
CA LEU A 100 8.81 21.27 12.26
C LEU A 100 8.71 20.24 13.39
N SER A 101 8.40 19.01 13.03
CA SER A 101 8.44 17.84 13.91
C SER A 101 9.37 16.81 13.27
N VAL A 102 10.09 16.08 14.12
CA VAL A 102 10.93 14.97 13.68
C VAL A 102 10.10 13.69 13.72
N GLU A 103 10.19 12.91 12.65
CA GLU A 103 9.74 11.53 12.62
C GLU A 103 10.97 10.62 12.48
N THR A 104 11.15 9.72 13.45
CA THR A 104 12.31 8.82 13.50
C THR A 104 11.84 7.41 13.16
N ASN A 105 12.30 6.88 12.04
CA ASN A 105 12.18 5.46 11.75
C ASN A 105 13.41 4.74 12.32
N TYR A 106 13.22 4.06 13.45
CA TYR A 106 14.25 3.27 14.14
C TYR A 106 14.03 1.80 13.84
N ILE A 107 14.97 1.19 13.10
CA ILE A 107 14.97 -0.24 12.81
C ILE A 107 16.18 -0.85 13.49
N GLN A 108 15.95 -1.65 14.51
CA GLN A 108 16.97 -2.50 15.10
C GLN A 108 16.91 -3.87 14.42
N HIS A 109 18.05 -4.29 13.88
CA HIS A 109 18.22 -5.59 13.26
C HIS A 109 18.51 -6.64 14.33
N ASP A 110 18.24 -7.91 14.02
CA ASP A 110 18.42 -9.04 14.95
C ASP A 110 19.87 -9.18 15.45
N ASN A 111 20.85 -8.71 14.67
CA ASN A 111 22.26 -8.68 15.05
C ASN A 111 22.62 -7.48 15.96
N GLY A 112 21.63 -6.72 16.43
CA GLY A 112 21.81 -5.52 17.24
C GLY A 112 22.22 -4.27 16.46
N ALA A 113 22.45 -4.35 15.15
CA ALA A 113 22.73 -3.17 14.34
C ALA A 113 21.49 -2.28 14.28
N VAL A 114 21.71 -0.96 14.26
CA VAL A 114 20.62 0.01 14.20
C VAL A 114 20.69 0.77 12.89
N THR A 115 19.56 0.85 12.18
CA THR A 115 19.36 1.76 11.06
C THR A 115 18.32 2.79 11.45
N THR A 116 18.76 4.04 11.60
CA THR A 116 17.88 5.18 11.86
C THR A 116 17.73 6.05 10.62
N LYS A 117 16.51 6.50 10.36
CA LYS A 117 16.22 7.57 9.39
C LYS A 117 15.38 8.64 10.07
N PHE A 118 15.78 9.89 9.90
CA PHE A 118 15.04 11.04 10.39
C PHE A 118 14.39 11.76 9.20
N SER A 119 13.09 11.99 9.26
CA SER A 119 12.35 12.86 8.35
C SER A 119 11.84 14.09 9.12
N LEU A 120 11.91 15.25 8.48
CA LEU A 120 11.34 16.49 9.02
C LEU A 120 9.95 16.69 8.40
N VAL A 121 8.92 16.66 9.22
CA VAL A 121 7.53 16.88 8.79
C VAL A 121 6.97 18.17 9.39
N PRO A 122 5.93 18.78 8.80
CA PRO A 122 5.28 19.96 9.38
C PRO A 122 4.77 19.65 10.79
N GLY A 123 5.25 20.38 11.79
CA GLY A 123 4.85 20.20 13.19
C GLY A 123 3.45 20.74 13.50
N PRO A 124 2.92 20.52 14.73
CA PRO A 124 1.67 21.14 15.16
C PRO A 124 1.71 22.67 15.02
N GLY A 125 0.59 23.26 14.57
CA GLY A 125 0.46 24.68 14.28
C GLY A 125 0.01 24.97 12.85
N LYS A 126 0.07 26.26 12.49
CA LYS A 126 -0.40 26.79 11.21
C LYS A 126 0.73 26.92 10.19
N HIS A 127 0.44 26.53 8.97
CA HIS A 127 1.34 26.55 7.83
C HIS A 127 0.62 27.09 6.60
N LEU A 128 1.31 27.82 5.74
CA LEU A 128 0.73 28.34 4.50
C LEU A 128 1.36 27.65 3.30
N ILE A 129 0.55 27.13 2.39
CA ILE A 129 1.00 26.55 1.12
C ILE A 129 0.35 27.29 -0.05
N LYS A 130 1.08 27.41 -1.17
CA LYS A 130 0.54 27.94 -2.42
C LYS A 130 0.47 26.82 -3.45
N TYR A 131 -0.72 26.26 -3.65
CA TYR A 131 -0.96 25.13 -4.54
C TYR A 131 -1.75 25.55 -5.78
N LYS A 132 -1.18 25.37 -6.98
CA LYS A 132 -1.78 25.75 -8.28
C LYS A 132 -2.37 27.16 -8.32
N GLY A 133 -1.75 28.11 -7.61
CA GLY A 133 -2.18 29.51 -7.55
C GLY A 133 -3.11 29.84 -6.37
N ALA A 134 -3.71 28.85 -5.72
CA ALA A 134 -4.53 29.03 -4.52
C ALA A 134 -3.68 29.01 -3.25
N TYR A 135 -4.01 29.90 -2.31
CA TYR A 135 -3.45 29.85 -0.96
C TYR A 135 -4.30 28.91 -0.10
N MET A 136 -3.63 27.98 0.58
CA MET A 136 -4.27 27.07 1.52
C MET A 136 -3.57 27.18 2.87
N LEU A 137 -4.36 27.41 3.91
CA LEU A 137 -3.91 27.38 5.29
C LEU A 137 -4.03 25.95 5.81
N VAL A 138 -2.92 25.36 6.23
CA VAL A 138 -2.87 24.03 6.82
C VAL A 138 -2.66 24.18 8.32
N ASN A 139 -3.60 23.70 9.12
CA ASN A 139 -3.51 23.72 10.57
C ASN A 139 -3.43 22.28 11.10
N ARG A 140 -2.33 21.94 11.78
CA ARG A 140 -2.17 20.64 12.44
C ARG A 140 -2.40 20.82 13.93
N GLU A 141 -3.46 20.22 14.45
CA GLU A 141 -3.81 20.27 15.87
C GLU A 141 -3.66 18.90 16.52
N ARG A 142 -3.32 18.91 17.81
CA ARG A 142 -3.19 17.72 18.65
C ARG A 142 -4.19 17.83 19.78
N SER A 143 -5.11 16.88 19.88
CA SER A 143 -6.06 16.79 20.98
C SER A 143 -5.36 16.26 22.22
N GLY A 144 -5.27 17.08 23.27
CA GLY A 144 -4.63 16.68 24.53
C GLY A 144 -5.46 15.74 25.42
N LYS A 145 -6.71 15.43 25.04
CA LYS A 145 -7.65 14.66 25.89
C LYS A 145 -7.96 13.26 25.35
N LEU A 146 -7.77 13.04 24.05
CA LEU A 146 -8.10 11.78 23.38
C LEU A 146 -6.81 11.11 22.94
N LEU A 147 -6.54 9.94 23.51
CA LEU A 147 -5.46 9.05 23.11
C LEU A 147 -6.04 7.94 22.24
N ASP A 148 -5.36 7.61 21.15
CA ASP A 148 -5.69 6.41 20.41
C ASP A 148 -5.30 5.19 21.25
N MET A 149 -6.27 4.31 21.50
CA MET A 149 -6.09 3.11 22.33
C MET A 149 -5.10 2.11 21.73
N THR A 150 -4.84 2.18 20.42
CA THR A 150 -3.96 1.22 19.72
C THR A 150 -2.50 1.68 19.65
N SER A 151 -2.26 2.98 19.45
CA SER A 151 -0.90 3.55 19.30
C SER A 151 -0.41 4.28 20.55
N GLY A 152 -1.29 4.60 21.50
CA GLY A 152 -0.97 5.47 22.63
C GLY A 152 -0.62 6.90 22.24
N THR A 153 -0.81 7.28 20.97
CA THR A 153 -0.52 8.63 20.48
C THR A 153 -1.72 9.54 20.68
N PRO A 154 -1.51 10.83 21.01
CA PRO A 154 -2.59 11.82 21.00
C PRO A 154 -3.27 11.87 19.64
N PHE A 155 -4.60 12.02 19.63
CA PHE A 155 -5.34 12.19 18.37
C PHE A 155 -4.91 13.49 17.69
N GLU A 156 -4.53 13.41 16.42
CA GLU A 156 -4.09 14.56 15.63
C GLU A 156 -5.02 14.79 14.45
N THR A 157 -5.13 16.05 14.04
CA THR A 157 -6.02 16.46 12.96
C THR A 157 -5.34 17.50 12.11
N VAL A 158 -5.35 17.30 10.79
CA VAL A 158 -4.91 18.30 9.83
C VAL A 158 -6.14 18.92 9.18
N THR A 159 -6.30 20.23 9.29
CA THR A 159 -7.35 21.01 8.62
C THR A 159 -6.73 21.83 7.50
N LEU A 160 -7.24 21.70 6.29
CA LEU A 160 -6.89 22.55 5.15
C LEU A 160 -8.03 23.54 4.88
N THR A 161 -7.72 24.83 4.90
CA THR A 161 -8.68 25.91 4.62
C THR A 161 -8.29 26.64 3.33
N THR A 162 -9.23 26.80 2.41
CA THR A 162 -9.06 27.59 1.18
C THR A 162 -10.36 28.29 0.77
N LEU A 163 -10.33 29.11 -0.29
CA LEU A 163 -11.52 29.75 -0.83
C LEU A 163 -12.47 28.72 -1.44
N TYR A 164 -13.78 28.93 -1.30
CA TYR A 164 -14.80 28.01 -1.80
C TYR A 164 -14.73 27.78 -3.32
N SER A 165 -14.25 28.77 -4.09
CA SER A 165 -13.99 28.65 -5.53
C SER A 165 -12.97 27.56 -5.86
N ASP A 166 -12.00 27.36 -4.98
CA ASP A 166 -10.81 26.55 -5.21
C ASP A 166 -10.95 25.14 -4.59
N ARG A 167 -12.13 24.80 -4.05
CA ARG A 167 -12.41 23.52 -3.37
C ARG A 167 -12.07 22.28 -4.21
N HIS A 168 -12.13 22.39 -5.53
CA HIS A 168 -11.81 21.30 -6.45
C HIS A 168 -10.32 20.88 -6.35
N LEU A 169 -9.43 21.81 -5.96
CA LEU A 169 -8.00 21.56 -5.81
C LEU A 169 -7.67 20.59 -4.67
N PHE A 170 -8.56 20.39 -3.70
CA PHE A 170 -8.35 19.40 -2.65
C PHE A 170 -8.22 17.99 -3.24
N ARG A 171 -9.07 17.62 -4.19
CA ARG A 171 -9.02 16.29 -4.82
C ARG A 171 -7.71 16.08 -5.57
N ASP A 172 -7.25 17.10 -6.27
CA ASP A 172 -5.98 17.07 -7.00
C ASP A 172 -4.79 16.93 -6.05
N LEU A 173 -4.77 17.72 -4.97
CA LEU A 173 -3.71 17.71 -3.97
C LEU A 173 -3.62 16.34 -3.29
N LEU A 174 -4.75 15.80 -2.82
CA LEU A 174 -4.80 14.48 -2.19
C LEU A 174 -4.43 13.37 -3.18
N GLY A 175 -4.81 13.53 -4.46
CA GLY A 175 -4.41 12.63 -5.54
C GLY A 175 -2.90 12.66 -5.82
N GLU A 176 -2.25 13.81 -5.70
CA GLU A 176 -0.78 13.93 -5.74
C GLU A 176 -0.11 13.26 -4.54
N ALA A 177 -0.59 13.53 -3.32
CA ALA A 177 -0.06 12.92 -2.11
C ALA A 177 -0.16 11.38 -2.15
N LYS A 178 -1.33 10.85 -2.58
CA LYS A 178 -1.53 9.42 -2.80
C LYS A 178 -0.55 8.86 -3.84
N ARG A 179 -0.41 9.50 -5.02
CA ARG A 179 0.51 9.04 -6.07
C ARG A 179 1.95 9.03 -5.59
N MET A 180 2.35 10.03 -4.82
CA MET A 180 3.70 10.11 -4.25
C MET A 180 3.97 9.00 -3.24
N ALA A 181 3.02 8.73 -2.33
CA ALA A 181 3.12 7.62 -1.39
C ALA A 181 3.15 6.26 -2.09
N LEU A 182 2.30 6.06 -3.10
CA LEU A 182 2.29 4.85 -3.92
C LEU A 182 3.59 4.68 -4.70
N LYS A 183 4.17 5.75 -5.24
CA LYS A 183 5.48 5.73 -5.92
C LYS A 183 6.64 5.34 -4.99
N ALA A 184 6.56 5.66 -3.70
CA ALA A 184 7.56 5.23 -2.72
C ALA A 184 7.46 3.72 -2.38
N GLN A 185 6.27 3.13 -2.59
CA GLN A 185 6.02 1.69 -2.49
C GLN A 185 6.16 0.96 -3.82
N GLU A 186 6.05 1.69 -4.94
CA GLU A 186 6.30 1.22 -6.30
C GLU A 186 7.73 0.68 -6.37
N GLY A 187 7.88 -0.46 -7.04
CA GLY A 187 9.18 -1.14 -7.06
C GLY A 187 9.36 -2.20 -5.97
N LYS A 188 8.36 -2.48 -5.13
CA LYS A 188 8.43 -3.55 -4.13
C LYS A 188 7.34 -4.60 -4.31
N THR A 189 7.69 -5.85 -4.04
CA THR A 189 6.77 -7.00 -3.99
C THR A 189 6.70 -7.48 -2.54
N VAL A 190 5.51 -7.51 -1.97
CA VAL A 190 5.29 -8.09 -0.63
C VAL A 190 5.01 -9.58 -0.80
N LEU A 191 5.71 -10.39 0.00
CA LEU A 191 5.41 -11.81 0.12
C LEU A 191 4.47 -12.01 1.29
N TYR A 192 3.45 -12.84 1.11
CA TYR A 192 2.56 -13.31 2.15
C TYR A 192 2.74 -14.80 2.34
N THR A 193 2.73 -15.25 3.58
CA THR A 193 2.74 -16.66 3.97
C THR A 193 1.52 -16.97 4.83
N SER A 194 1.10 -18.23 4.85
CA SER A 194 0.10 -18.72 5.79
C SER A 194 0.65 -18.67 7.23
N TRP A 195 -0.10 -18.09 8.16
CA TRP A 195 0.15 -18.19 9.60
C TRP A 195 -1.16 -18.52 10.30
N GLY A 196 -1.34 -19.80 10.63
CA GLY A 196 -2.68 -20.28 11.00
C GLY A 196 -3.67 -20.00 9.86
N PRO A 197 -4.88 -19.50 10.14
CA PRO A 197 -5.90 -19.22 9.11
C PRO A 197 -5.66 -17.90 8.35
N GLU A 198 -4.67 -17.09 8.71
CA GLU A 198 -4.50 -15.74 8.13
C GLU A 198 -3.28 -15.64 7.21
N TRP A 199 -3.37 -14.74 6.23
CA TRP A 199 -2.23 -14.29 5.45
C TRP A 199 -1.46 -13.20 6.18
N ARG A 200 -0.16 -13.42 6.40
CA ARG A 200 0.72 -12.42 7.02
C ARG A 200 1.87 -12.06 6.08
N PRO A 201 2.25 -10.76 6.00
CA PRO A 201 3.46 -10.35 5.30
C PRO A 201 4.67 -11.11 5.86
N PHE A 202 5.44 -11.73 4.99
CA PHE A 202 6.66 -12.45 5.33
C PHE A 202 7.89 -11.62 4.96
N GLY A 203 8.62 -11.19 6.00
CA GLY A 203 9.81 -10.36 5.86
C GLY A 203 9.53 -8.96 5.31
N ASN A 204 10.60 -8.26 4.94
CA ASN A 204 10.49 -6.93 4.37
C ASN A 204 10.09 -6.98 2.87
N PRO A 205 9.32 -5.99 2.36
CA PRO A 205 9.00 -5.90 0.94
C PRO A 205 10.26 -5.92 0.08
N ARG A 206 10.32 -6.87 -0.86
CA ARG A 206 11.51 -7.12 -1.69
C ARG A 206 11.50 -6.19 -2.89
N LYS A 207 12.67 -5.75 -3.37
CA LYS A 207 12.76 -5.02 -4.65
C LYS A 207 12.22 -5.92 -5.77
N LYS A 208 11.44 -5.34 -6.69
CA LYS A 208 10.91 -6.05 -7.86
C LYS A 208 12.06 -6.68 -8.64
N ARG A 209 11.90 -7.96 -8.95
CA ARG A 209 12.79 -8.66 -9.87
C ARG A 209 12.40 -8.25 -11.29
N MET A 210 13.33 -7.70 -12.06
CA MET A 210 13.06 -7.32 -13.46
C MET A 210 12.68 -8.56 -14.27
N LEU A 211 11.64 -8.47 -15.11
CA LEU A 211 11.20 -9.58 -15.95
C LEU A 211 12.33 -10.14 -16.82
N GLY A 212 13.12 -9.25 -17.44
CA GLY A 212 14.29 -9.63 -18.24
C GLY A 212 15.47 -10.25 -17.47
N SER A 213 15.38 -10.36 -16.14
CA SER A 213 16.37 -11.10 -15.34
C SER A 213 16.15 -12.61 -15.35
N VAL A 214 14.97 -13.07 -15.76
CA VAL A 214 14.63 -14.49 -15.88
C VAL A 214 14.51 -14.83 -17.35
N ILE A 215 15.41 -15.68 -17.82
CA ILE A 215 15.54 -16.01 -19.24
C ILE A 215 14.89 -17.37 -19.45
N LEU A 216 13.58 -17.37 -19.73
CA LEU A 216 12.85 -18.55 -20.22
C LEU A 216 13.06 -18.73 -21.72
N ASP A 217 12.66 -19.85 -22.29
CA ASP A 217 12.78 -20.11 -23.73
C ASP A 217 11.97 -19.11 -24.57
N LYS A 218 12.21 -19.08 -25.89
CA LYS A 218 11.60 -18.09 -26.80
C LYS A 218 10.07 -18.09 -26.71
N GLY A 219 9.48 -16.90 -26.62
CA GLY A 219 8.01 -16.71 -26.59
C GLY A 219 7.37 -16.92 -25.21
N ILE A 220 7.78 -17.94 -24.45
CA ILE A 220 7.13 -18.39 -23.21
C ILE A 220 6.81 -17.25 -22.23
N ALA A 221 7.82 -16.43 -21.89
CA ALA A 221 7.65 -15.33 -20.96
C ALA A 221 6.65 -14.26 -21.49
N GLN A 222 6.73 -13.95 -22.78
CA GLN A 222 5.87 -12.93 -23.38
C GLN A 222 4.42 -13.43 -23.50
N ASP A 223 4.23 -14.71 -23.84
CA ASP A 223 2.92 -15.32 -24.01
C ASP A 223 2.16 -15.38 -22.68
N ILE A 224 2.82 -15.81 -21.60
CA ILE A 224 2.22 -15.82 -20.26
C ILE A 224 1.89 -14.37 -19.82
N LEU A 225 2.80 -13.42 -20.03
CA LEU A 225 2.57 -12.02 -19.66
C LEU A 225 1.36 -11.44 -20.42
N ASN A 226 1.23 -11.75 -21.70
CA ASN A 226 0.12 -11.29 -22.54
C ASN A 226 -1.20 -11.92 -22.08
N ASP A 227 -1.24 -13.23 -21.81
CA ASP A 227 -2.43 -13.93 -21.31
C ASP A 227 -2.88 -13.36 -19.97
N VAL A 228 -1.95 -13.12 -19.03
CA VAL A 228 -2.29 -12.51 -17.73
C VAL A 228 -2.82 -11.08 -17.92
N LYS A 229 -2.20 -10.27 -18.79
CA LYS A 229 -2.67 -8.91 -19.07
C LYS A 229 -4.04 -8.89 -19.74
N ASP A 230 -4.34 -9.87 -20.59
CA ASP A 230 -5.64 -10.02 -21.23
C ASP A 230 -6.71 -10.44 -20.22
N PHE A 231 -6.41 -11.43 -19.36
CA PHE A 231 -7.26 -11.84 -18.26
C PHE A 231 -7.63 -10.65 -17.37
N LEU A 232 -6.63 -9.87 -16.91
CA LEU A 232 -6.83 -8.70 -16.04
C LEU A 232 -7.72 -7.61 -16.65
N LYS A 233 -7.82 -7.53 -17.98
CA LYS A 233 -8.68 -6.56 -18.69
C LYS A 233 -10.09 -7.11 -18.94
N SER A 234 -10.29 -8.41 -18.80
CA SER A 234 -11.49 -9.12 -19.25
C SER A 234 -12.54 -9.32 -18.15
N GLY A 235 -12.39 -8.72 -16.95
CA GLY A 235 -13.30 -8.93 -15.83
C GLY A 235 -14.79 -8.75 -16.15
N GLU A 236 -15.13 -7.67 -16.89
CA GLU A 236 -16.52 -7.41 -17.32
C GLU A 236 -17.06 -8.51 -18.26
N TRP A 237 -16.20 -9.07 -19.12
CA TRP A 237 -16.58 -10.16 -20.04
C TRP A 237 -16.94 -11.44 -19.29
N TYR A 238 -16.20 -11.76 -18.22
CA TYR A 238 -16.47 -12.90 -17.33
C TYR A 238 -17.77 -12.69 -16.55
N HIS A 239 -17.94 -11.50 -15.96
CA HIS A 239 -19.12 -11.15 -15.17
C HIS A 239 -20.42 -11.23 -15.99
N GLN A 240 -20.45 -10.65 -17.19
CA GLN A 240 -21.62 -10.67 -18.08
C GLN A 240 -22.04 -12.09 -18.50
N ARG A 241 -21.12 -13.05 -18.47
CA ARG A 241 -21.37 -14.45 -18.84
C ARG A 241 -21.61 -15.36 -17.64
N GLY A 242 -21.56 -14.82 -16.41
CA GLY A 242 -21.68 -15.60 -15.18
C GLY A 242 -20.56 -16.63 -15.00
N ILE A 243 -19.40 -16.41 -15.63
CA ILE A 243 -18.24 -17.30 -15.49
C ILE A 243 -17.39 -16.76 -14.33
N PRO A 244 -17.00 -17.60 -13.35
CA PRO A 244 -16.13 -17.17 -12.27
C PRO A 244 -14.83 -16.54 -12.81
N TYR A 245 -14.52 -15.33 -12.35
CA TYR A 245 -13.39 -14.56 -12.84
C TYR A 245 -12.09 -15.00 -12.16
N ARG A 246 -11.54 -16.13 -12.64
CA ARG A 246 -10.33 -16.77 -12.13
C ARG A 246 -9.50 -17.35 -13.28
N ARG A 247 -8.19 -17.50 -13.05
CA ARG A 247 -7.25 -18.04 -14.04
C ARG A 247 -6.15 -18.86 -13.39
N GLY A 248 -6.02 -20.11 -13.81
CA GLY A 248 -5.00 -21.03 -13.31
C GLY A 248 -3.86 -21.28 -14.31
N TYR A 249 -2.62 -21.19 -13.84
CA TYR A 249 -1.40 -21.43 -14.61
C TYR A 249 -0.62 -22.59 -14.01
N LEU A 250 -0.17 -23.53 -14.84
CA LEU A 250 0.75 -24.60 -14.45
C LEU A 250 2.07 -24.47 -15.22
N LEU A 251 3.13 -24.15 -14.48
CA LEU A 251 4.51 -24.19 -14.96
C LEU A 251 5.14 -25.50 -14.50
N TYR A 252 5.52 -26.35 -15.45
CA TYR A 252 6.11 -27.65 -15.14
C TYR A 252 7.44 -27.86 -15.85
N GLY A 253 8.29 -28.73 -15.32
CA GLY A 253 9.60 -29.04 -15.91
C GLY A 253 10.66 -29.32 -14.85
N PRO A 254 11.92 -29.59 -15.25
CA PRO A 254 12.98 -29.97 -14.32
C PRO A 254 13.24 -28.92 -13.22
N PRO A 255 13.76 -29.33 -12.05
CA PRO A 255 14.15 -28.41 -10.99
C PRO A 255 15.26 -27.46 -11.48
N GLY A 256 15.23 -26.20 -11.02
CA GLY A 256 16.23 -25.21 -11.40
C GLY A 256 16.06 -24.58 -12.80
N SER A 257 14.92 -24.80 -13.48
CA SER A 257 14.60 -24.18 -14.77
C SER A 257 14.04 -22.75 -14.70
N GLY A 258 13.85 -22.20 -13.50
CA GLY A 258 13.45 -20.80 -13.31
C GLY A 258 11.94 -20.54 -13.12
N LYS A 259 11.13 -21.58 -12.91
CA LYS A 259 9.66 -21.50 -12.69
C LYS A 259 9.25 -20.45 -11.63
N THR A 260 9.63 -20.66 -10.36
CA THR A 260 9.37 -19.71 -9.26
C THR A 260 9.99 -18.34 -9.51
N SER A 261 11.19 -18.31 -10.08
CA SER A 261 11.90 -17.05 -10.39
C SER A 261 11.11 -16.19 -11.36
N TYR A 262 10.52 -16.80 -12.39
CA TYR A 262 9.67 -16.12 -13.37
C TYR A 262 8.41 -15.56 -12.72
N ILE A 263 7.72 -16.35 -11.89
CA ILE A 263 6.50 -15.92 -11.19
C ILE A 263 6.78 -14.71 -10.30
N GLN A 264 7.93 -14.69 -9.61
CA GLN A 264 8.36 -13.54 -8.82
C GLN A 264 8.60 -12.28 -9.68
N ALA A 265 9.19 -12.45 -10.87
CA ALA A 265 9.44 -11.36 -11.78
C ALA A 265 8.14 -10.83 -12.44
N LEU A 266 7.22 -11.74 -12.77
CA LEU A 266 5.89 -11.44 -13.29
C LEU A 266 5.05 -10.66 -12.28
N ALA A 267 5.03 -11.10 -11.01
CA ALA A 267 4.35 -10.37 -9.93
C ALA A 267 4.91 -8.95 -9.76
N GLY A 268 6.24 -8.81 -9.89
CA GLY A 268 6.89 -7.51 -9.90
C GLY A 268 6.43 -6.62 -11.06
N GLU A 269 6.38 -7.15 -12.29
CA GLU A 269 5.94 -6.43 -13.50
C GLU A 269 4.48 -5.97 -13.43
N LEU A 270 3.61 -6.74 -12.75
CA LEU A 270 2.18 -6.44 -12.61
C LEU A 270 1.84 -5.58 -11.40
N ASP A 271 2.80 -5.32 -10.52
CA ASP A 271 2.59 -4.67 -9.22
C ASP A 271 1.60 -5.46 -8.34
N TYR A 272 1.82 -6.78 -8.29
CA TYR A 272 1.08 -7.73 -7.48
C TYR A 272 1.95 -8.25 -6.34
N ASN A 273 1.32 -8.56 -5.21
CA ASN A 273 1.93 -9.31 -4.13
C ASN A 273 1.96 -10.81 -4.47
N ILE A 274 2.72 -11.60 -3.72
CA ILE A 274 2.75 -13.06 -3.88
C ILE A 274 2.32 -13.71 -2.58
N CYS A 275 1.28 -14.52 -2.65
CA CYS A 275 0.80 -15.36 -1.56
C CYS A 275 1.36 -16.76 -1.77
N ILE A 276 2.39 -17.13 -1.01
CA ILE A 276 3.04 -18.44 -1.13
C ILE A 276 2.34 -19.39 -0.19
N LEU A 277 1.85 -20.52 -0.72
CA LEU A 277 1.27 -21.60 0.06
C LEU A 277 1.99 -22.90 -0.26
N ASN A 278 2.60 -23.50 0.76
CA ASN A 278 3.17 -24.83 0.66
C ASN A 278 2.15 -25.86 1.14
N LEU A 279 1.72 -26.74 0.23
CA LEU A 279 0.71 -27.76 0.53
C LEU A 279 1.24 -28.89 1.43
N SER A 280 2.55 -28.98 1.61
CA SER A 280 3.21 -29.97 2.48
C SER A 280 3.33 -29.50 3.94
N GLU A 281 2.72 -28.36 4.32
CA GLU A 281 2.70 -27.89 5.71
C GLU A 281 1.89 -28.85 6.61
N ASN A 282 2.51 -29.43 7.64
CA ASN A 282 1.91 -30.46 8.51
C ASN A 282 0.56 -30.06 9.15
N ASN A 283 0.33 -28.76 9.36
CA ASN A 283 -0.88 -28.24 10.02
C ASN A 283 -1.90 -27.65 9.02
N LEU A 284 -1.75 -27.90 7.72
CA LEU A 284 -2.69 -27.44 6.70
C LEU A 284 -3.78 -28.51 6.52
N THR A 285 -5.04 -28.12 6.75
CA THR A 285 -6.23 -28.96 6.54
C THR A 285 -7.02 -28.44 5.35
N ASP A 286 -7.95 -29.26 4.82
CA ASP A 286 -8.85 -28.84 3.71
C ASP A 286 -9.66 -27.58 4.05
N ASP A 287 -10.20 -27.48 5.28
CA ASP A 287 -10.95 -26.29 5.70
C ASP A 287 -10.06 -25.05 5.79
N ARG A 288 -8.83 -25.21 6.29
CA ARG A 288 -7.86 -24.11 6.39
C ARG A 288 -7.39 -23.67 5.01
N LEU A 289 -7.16 -24.62 4.09
CA LEU A 289 -6.82 -24.33 2.69
C LEU A 289 -7.94 -23.53 2.01
N ASN A 290 -9.19 -24.01 2.11
CA ASN A 290 -10.36 -23.30 1.59
C ASN A 290 -10.45 -21.88 2.16
N HIS A 291 -10.27 -21.73 3.48
CA HIS A 291 -10.31 -20.43 4.14
C HIS A 291 -9.21 -19.49 3.62
N LEU A 292 -7.96 -19.97 3.49
CA LEU A 292 -6.85 -19.18 2.97
C LEU A 292 -7.07 -18.77 1.51
N MET A 293 -7.58 -19.66 0.67
CA MET A 293 -7.87 -19.35 -0.74
C MET A 293 -9.00 -18.33 -0.91
N ASN A 294 -9.95 -18.29 0.02
CA ASN A 294 -11.05 -17.31 0.00
C ASN A 294 -10.65 -15.94 0.55
N HIS A 295 -9.59 -15.87 1.37
CA HIS A 295 -9.15 -14.64 2.03
C HIS A 295 -7.81 -14.11 1.49
N ILE A 296 -7.51 -14.38 0.22
CA ILE A 296 -6.30 -13.86 -0.43
C ILE A 296 -6.35 -12.32 -0.46
N PRO A 297 -5.30 -11.62 -0.01
CA PRO A 297 -5.22 -10.17 -0.12
C PRO A 297 -5.41 -9.68 -1.56
N GLN A 298 -6.13 -8.58 -1.75
CA GLN A 298 -6.32 -7.99 -3.09
C GLN A 298 -5.00 -7.71 -3.81
N ARG A 299 -5.03 -7.79 -5.16
CA ARG A 299 -3.86 -7.61 -6.02
C ARG A 299 -2.70 -8.54 -5.64
N SER A 300 -2.99 -9.83 -5.49
CA SER A 300 -2.00 -10.85 -5.19
C SER A 300 -2.10 -12.02 -6.16
N ILE A 301 -0.96 -12.65 -6.42
CA ILE A 301 -0.86 -13.93 -7.13
C ILE A 301 -0.74 -15.03 -6.07
N LEU A 302 -1.60 -16.04 -6.14
CA LEU A 302 -1.44 -17.26 -5.34
C LEU A 302 -0.38 -18.14 -5.99
N LEU A 303 0.65 -18.51 -5.24
CA LEU A 303 1.69 -19.42 -5.66
C LEU A 303 1.60 -20.71 -4.85
N LEU A 304 1.23 -21.80 -5.52
CA LEU A 304 1.29 -23.17 -5.00
C LEU A 304 2.58 -23.82 -5.50
N GLU A 305 3.59 -23.92 -4.63
CA GLU A 305 4.88 -24.53 -4.98
C GLU A 305 4.84 -26.05 -4.84
N ASP A 306 5.59 -26.72 -5.74
CA ASP A 306 5.82 -28.17 -5.77
C ASP A 306 4.58 -29.02 -5.46
N ILE A 307 3.49 -28.77 -6.20
CA ILE A 307 2.18 -29.42 -5.97
C ILE A 307 2.25 -30.95 -6.10
N ASP A 308 3.22 -31.50 -6.84
CA ASP A 308 3.46 -32.94 -6.94
C ASP A 308 4.01 -33.56 -5.65
N ALA A 309 4.76 -32.81 -4.85
CA ALA A 309 5.34 -33.32 -3.61
C ALA A 309 4.29 -33.55 -2.52
N ALA A 310 3.29 -32.67 -2.43
CA ALA A 310 2.28 -32.70 -1.38
C ALA A 310 1.37 -33.94 -1.42
N PHE A 311 1.18 -34.54 -2.59
CA PHE A 311 0.29 -35.69 -2.76
C PHE A 311 1.04 -37.03 -2.80
N ASN A 312 2.34 -37.02 -3.10
CA ASN A 312 3.15 -38.25 -3.18
C ASN A 312 3.53 -38.81 -1.80
N SER A 313 3.59 -37.95 -0.77
CA SER A 313 3.85 -38.38 0.62
C SER A 313 2.82 -39.39 1.14
N ARG A 314 1.63 -39.45 0.53
CA ARG A 314 0.53 -40.34 0.93
C ARG A 314 0.83 -41.82 0.75
N GLU A 315 1.56 -42.21 -0.29
CA GLU A 315 1.92 -43.62 -0.52
C GLU A 315 2.94 -44.11 0.52
N GLN A 316 3.83 -43.24 1.01
CA GLN A 316 4.85 -43.60 2.01
C GLN A 316 4.34 -43.48 3.46
N THR A 317 3.33 -42.66 3.74
CA THR A 317 2.86 -42.39 5.11
C THR A 317 1.90 -43.41 5.71
N ASN A 318 1.42 -44.40 4.93
CA ASN A 318 0.62 -45.50 5.48
C ASN A 318 1.39 -46.34 6.53
N GLU A 319 2.72 -46.23 6.59
CA GLU A 319 3.55 -46.95 7.56
C GLU A 319 3.93 -46.14 8.81
N GLN A 320 3.73 -44.81 8.82
CA GLN A 320 4.23 -43.93 9.91
C GLN A 320 3.17 -43.01 10.55
N GLY A 321 1.90 -43.10 10.16
CA GLY A 321 0.79 -42.44 10.87
C GLY A 321 0.69 -40.92 10.74
N PHE A 322 1.58 -40.26 9.98
CA PHE A 322 1.51 -38.83 9.68
C PHE A 322 0.81 -38.62 8.33
N GLN A 323 -0.48 -38.32 8.34
CA GLN A 323 -1.19 -37.88 7.12
C GLN A 323 -1.05 -36.36 6.96
N SER A 324 -0.62 -35.91 5.78
CA SER A 324 -0.81 -34.50 5.38
C SER A 324 -2.32 -34.19 5.43
N GLY A 325 -2.69 -33.13 6.16
CA GLY A 325 -4.09 -32.77 6.39
C GLY A 325 -4.82 -32.27 5.14
N VAL A 326 -4.11 -31.97 4.04
CA VAL A 326 -4.70 -31.55 2.77
C VAL A 326 -4.93 -32.75 1.86
N THR A 327 -6.18 -32.93 1.42
CA THR A 327 -6.59 -33.91 0.41
C THR A 327 -6.57 -33.35 -0.99
N PHE A 328 -6.36 -34.23 -1.98
CA PHE A 328 -6.45 -33.85 -3.38
C PHE A 328 -7.85 -33.30 -3.69
N SER A 329 -8.90 -33.98 -3.21
CA SER A 329 -10.28 -33.48 -3.27
C SER A 329 -10.45 -32.11 -2.60
N GLY A 330 -9.79 -31.87 -1.47
CA GLY A 330 -9.77 -30.59 -0.77
C GLY A 330 -9.13 -29.47 -1.60
N LEU A 331 -7.97 -29.72 -2.21
CA LEU A 331 -7.34 -28.78 -3.14
C LEU A 331 -8.24 -28.48 -4.35
N LEU A 332 -8.84 -29.51 -4.95
CA LEU A 332 -9.75 -29.33 -6.08
C LEU A 332 -10.92 -28.43 -5.69
N ASN A 333 -11.59 -28.75 -4.58
CA ASN A 333 -12.71 -27.97 -4.05
C ASN A 333 -12.31 -26.52 -3.71
N ALA A 334 -11.07 -26.29 -3.28
CA ALA A 334 -10.59 -24.95 -2.98
C ALA A 334 -10.34 -24.12 -4.26
N LEU A 335 -9.90 -24.77 -5.35
CA LEU A 335 -9.64 -24.12 -6.64
C LEU A 335 -10.92 -23.74 -7.40
N ASP A 336 -11.93 -24.62 -7.43
CA ASP A 336 -13.12 -24.41 -8.25
C ASP A 336 -14.46 -24.39 -7.50
N GLY A 337 -14.42 -24.46 -6.17
CA GLY A 337 -15.60 -24.45 -5.32
C GLY A 337 -16.46 -23.20 -5.46
N VAL A 338 -17.71 -23.33 -5.02
CA VAL A 338 -18.72 -22.27 -5.07
C VAL A 338 -18.33 -21.06 -4.19
N ALA A 339 -17.50 -21.30 -3.18
CA ALA A 339 -17.03 -20.28 -2.24
C ALA A 339 -15.69 -19.62 -2.65
N SER A 340 -15.06 -20.04 -3.75
CA SER A 340 -13.74 -19.56 -4.16
C SER A 340 -13.74 -18.07 -4.49
N ALA A 341 -12.66 -17.37 -4.11
CA ALA A 341 -12.50 -15.93 -4.37
C ALA A 341 -12.54 -15.58 -5.87
N GLU A 342 -13.17 -14.45 -6.18
CA GLU A 342 -13.11 -13.81 -7.51
C GLU A 342 -11.80 -13.00 -7.69
N GLU A 343 -11.44 -12.72 -8.93
CA GLU A 343 -10.18 -12.02 -9.31
C GLU A 343 -8.90 -12.75 -8.88
N CYS A 344 -8.93 -14.08 -8.84
CA CYS A 344 -7.80 -14.89 -8.37
C CYS A 344 -6.94 -15.41 -9.53
N ILE A 345 -5.65 -15.03 -9.53
CA ILE A 345 -4.62 -15.60 -10.40
C ILE A 345 -3.82 -16.61 -9.58
N THR A 346 -3.87 -17.88 -9.98
CA THR A 346 -3.17 -18.97 -9.31
C THR A 346 -2.07 -19.53 -10.21
N PHE A 347 -0.84 -19.49 -9.74
CA PHE A 347 0.29 -20.20 -10.35
C PHE A 347 0.61 -21.45 -9.54
N MET A 348 0.72 -22.56 -10.25
CA MET A 348 1.17 -23.85 -9.73
C MET A 348 2.50 -24.19 -10.38
N THR A 349 3.44 -24.70 -9.57
CA THR A 349 4.70 -25.25 -10.09
C THR A 349 4.77 -26.74 -9.82
N SER A 350 5.27 -27.51 -10.79
CA SER A 350 5.53 -28.93 -10.61
C SER A 350 6.83 -29.38 -11.27
N ASN A 351 7.55 -30.30 -10.62
CA ASN A 351 8.71 -30.94 -11.24
C ASN A 351 8.32 -32.23 -11.97
N HIS A 352 7.22 -32.86 -11.55
CA HIS A 352 6.72 -34.14 -12.05
C HIS A 352 5.24 -34.02 -12.47
N PRO A 353 4.94 -33.42 -13.65
CA PRO A 353 3.56 -33.25 -14.12
C PRO A 353 2.82 -34.58 -14.29
N GLU A 354 3.54 -35.68 -14.53
CA GLU A 354 3.00 -37.03 -14.65
C GLU A 354 2.38 -37.57 -13.35
N ARG A 355 2.73 -36.99 -12.20
CA ARG A 355 2.18 -37.35 -10.88
C ARG A 355 0.90 -36.59 -10.54
N LEU A 356 0.51 -35.62 -11.36
CA LEU A 356 -0.68 -34.81 -11.12
C LEU A 356 -1.92 -35.54 -11.64
N ASP A 357 -2.96 -35.61 -10.82
CA ASP A 357 -4.22 -36.23 -11.25
C ASP A 357 -4.86 -35.38 -12.38
N PRO A 358 -5.30 -36.01 -13.49
CA PRO A 358 -5.90 -35.34 -14.64
C PRO A 358 -7.08 -34.42 -14.31
N ALA A 359 -7.79 -34.64 -13.20
CA ALA A 359 -8.87 -33.79 -12.74
C ALA A 359 -8.39 -32.38 -12.36
N LEU A 360 -7.14 -32.20 -11.93
CA LEU A 360 -6.55 -30.87 -11.69
C LEU A 360 -6.35 -30.09 -12.99
N LEU A 361 -6.07 -30.78 -14.10
CA LEU A 361 -5.71 -30.19 -15.39
C LEU A 361 -6.90 -29.72 -16.24
N ARG A 362 -8.12 -29.75 -15.67
CA ARG A 362 -9.35 -29.34 -16.36
C ARG A 362 -9.46 -27.81 -16.43
N PRO A 363 -10.06 -27.26 -17.51
CA PRO A 363 -10.35 -25.83 -17.60
C PRO A 363 -11.17 -25.33 -16.40
N GLY A 364 -10.88 -24.11 -15.95
CA GLY A 364 -11.42 -23.53 -14.72
C GLY A 364 -10.58 -23.80 -13.46
N ARG A 365 -9.66 -24.78 -13.52
CA ARG A 365 -8.64 -25.05 -12.48
C ARG A 365 -7.24 -24.73 -13.01
N VAL A 366 -6.89 -25.28 -14.17
CA VAL A 366 -5.66 -24.99 -14.91
C VAL A 366 -6.05 -24.67 -16.34
N ASP A 367 -5.92 -23.39 -16.70
CA ASP A 367 -6.30 -22.89 -18.02
C ASP A 367 -5.11 -22.75 -18.96
N TYR A 368 -3.91 -22.54 -18.41
CA TYR A 368 -2.68 -22.39 -19.17
C TYR A 368 -1.60 -23.33 -18.64
N LYS A 369 -1.03 -24.16 -19.53
CA LYS A 369 0.01 -25.15 -19.18
C LYS A 369 1.24 -24.90 -20.03
N VAL A 370 2.41 -24.81 -19.39
CA VAL A 370 3.65 -24.54 -20.10
C VAL A 370 4.83 -25.31 -19.51
N LEU A 371 5.58 -25.94 -20.41
CA LEU A 371 6.83 -26.61 -20.08
C LEU A 371 7.96 -25.57 -20.01
N VAL A 372 8.61 -25.49 -18.85
CA VAL A 372 9.84 -24.71 -18.63
C VAL A 372 11.00 -25.70 -18.52
N ASN A 373 11.60 -26.00 -19.67
CA ASN A 373 12.63 -27.04 -19.80
C ASN A 373 14.02 -26.56 -19.37
N ASN A 374 14.99 -27.47 -19.43
CA ASN A 374 16.42 -27.18 -19.36
C ASN A 374 16.86 -26.22 -20.48
N ALA A 375 18.08 -25.70 -20.36
CA ALA A 375 18.56 -24.60 -21.17
C ALA A 375 18.59 -24.94 -22.67
N SER A 376 17.88 -24.11 -23.46
CA SER A 376 18.00 -24.05 -24.92
C SER A 376 19.23 -23.25 -25.34
N GLU A 377 19.67 -23.39 -26.59
CA GLU A 377 20.80 -22.62 -27.12
C GLU A 377 20.56 -21.10 -27.01
N ASP A 378 19.33 -20.67 -27.27
CA ASP A 378 18.92 -19.28 -27.13
C ASP A 378 19.02 -18.77 -25.69
N GLN A 379 18.58 -19.57 -24.72
CA GLN A 379 18.72 -19.24 -23.31
C GLN A 379 20.18 -19.15 -22.90
N VAL A 380 21.04 -20.07 -23.37
CA VAL A 380 22.50 -20.03 -23.11
C VAL A 380 23.09 -18.72 -23.61
N ARG A 381 22.81 -18.35 -24.86
CA ARG A 381 23.30 -17.09 -25.47
C ARG A 381 22.83 -15.87 -24.70
N ARG A 382 21.52 -15.76 -24.45
CA ARG A 382 20.96 -14.63 -23.69
C ARG A 382 21.47 -14.55 -22.26
N MET A 383 21.67 -15.68 -21.58
CA MET A 383 22.29 -15.70 -20.26
C MET A 383 23.73 -15.23 -20.33
N PHE A 384 24.53 -15.74 -21.27
CA PHE A 384 25.93 -15.32 -21.44
C PHE A 384 26.05 -13.81 -21.65
N THR A 385 25.33 -13.24 -22.62
CA THR A 385 25.37 -11.79 -22.91
C THR A 385 24.91 -10.95 -21.72
N ARG A 386 24.03 -11.49 -20.86
CA ARG A 386 23.56 -10.79 -19.67
C ARG A 386 24.63 -10.74 -18.56
N PHE A 387 25.45 -11.78 -18.44
CA PHE A 387 26.56 -11.84 -17.46
C PHE A 387 27.82 -11.15 -17.96
N TYR A 388 28.15 -11.33 -19.25
CA TYR A 388 29.32 -10.79 -19.91
C TYR A 388 28.87 -9.89 -21.06
N GLN A 389 28.82 -8.59 -20.80
CA GLN A 389 28.44 -7.58 -21.80
C GLN A 389 29.55 -7.42 -22.84
N ASP A 390 29.17 -7.14 -24.09
CA ASP A 390 30.07 -6.84 -25.22
C ASP A 390 31.03 -7.98 -25.67
N GLU A 391 30.76 -9.22 -25.28
CA GLU A 391 31.60 -10.39 -25.57
C GLU A 391 30.97 -11.36 -26.60
N GLU A 392 30.55 -10.85 -27.76
CA GLU A 392 29.81 -11.62 -28.78
C GLU A 392 30.60 -12.84 -29.29
N LYS A 393 31.90 -12.67 -29.59
CA LYS A 393 32.75 -13.76 -30.08
C LYS A 393 32.89 -14.90 -29.08
N LEU A 394 32.99 -14.58 -27.79
CA LEU A 394 33.07 -15.59 -26.74
C LEU A 394 31.72 -16.25 -26.49
N CYS A 395 30.62 -15.53 -26.68
CA CYS A 395 29.27 -16.09 -26.63
C CYS A 395 29.07 -17.19 -27.68
N ASP A 396 29.49 -16.93 -28.92
CA ASP A 396 29.44 -17.92 -30.01
C ASP A 396 30.28 -19.16 -29.69
N GLN A 397 31.51 -18.96 -29.22
CA GLN A 397 32.38 -20.06 -28.80
C GLN A 397 31.79 -20.87 -27.64
N PHE A 398 31.18 -20.19 -26.66
CA PHE A 398 30.53 -20.83 -25.52
C PHE A 398 29.34 -21.67 -25.99
N ALA A 399 28.45 -21.11 -26.81
CA ALA A 399 27.29 -21.81 -27.34
C ALA A 399 27.70 -23.02 -28.21
N GLN A 400 28.71 -22.86 -29.05
CA GLN A 400 29.24 -23.94 -29.88
C GLN A 400 29.81 -25.07 -29.01
N LYS A 401 30.71 -24.76 -28.07
CA LYS A 401 31.31 -25.75 -27.16
C LYS A 401 30.23 -26.43 -26.30
N PHE A 402 29.23 -25.69 -25.83
CA PHE A 402 28.10 -26.24 -25.07
C PHE A 402 27.29 -27.26 -25.90
N SER A 403 27.08 -26.98 -27.19
CA SER A 403 26.43 -27.89 -28.12
C SER A 403 27.28 -29.13 -28.44
N GLU A 404 28.58 -28.95 -28.71
CA GLU A 404 29.53 -30.04 -28.99
C GLU A 404 29.63 -31.04 -27.83
N LEU A 405 29.51 -30.55 -26.58
CA LEU A 405 29.52 -31.38 -25.38
C LEU A 405 28.16 -32.08 -25.12
N GLY A 406 27.14 -31.84 -25.95
CA GLY A 406 25.83 -32.46 -25.86
C GLY A 406 25.07 -32.09 -24.58
N LEU A 407 25.27 -30.85 -24.09
CA LEU A 407 24.69 -30.32 -22.84
C LEU A 407 23.32 -29.67 -23.03
N LEU A 408 22.94 -29.36 -24.27
CA LEU A 408 21.62 -28.80 -24.62
C LEU A 408 20.48 -29.69 -24.10
N GLY A 409 19.52 -29.08 -23.40
CA GLY A 409 18.38 -29.80 -22.81
C GLY A 409 18.71 -30.71 -21.61
N LYS A 410 19.98 -30.82 -21.19
CA LYS A 410 20.39 -31.61 -20.02
C LYS A 410 20.77 -30.77 -18.80
N VAL A 411 21.27 -29.55 -19.05
CA VAL A 411 21.72 -28.62 -18.02
C VAL A 411 20.63 -27.60 -17.71
N SER A 412 20.37 -27.37 -16.43
CA SER A 412 19.40 -26.37 -16.00
C SER A 412 19.97 -24.95 -16.05
N THR A 413 19.09 -23.96 -16.17
CA THR A 413 19.49 -22.55 -16.10
C THR A 413 20.14 -22.19 -14.76
N ALA A 414 19.79 -22.87 -13.66
CA ALA A 414 20.43 -22.67 -12.37
C ALA A 414 21.92 -23.09 -12.37
N GLN A 415 22.26 -24.20 -13.04
CA GLN A 415 23.65 -24.66 -13.18
C GLN A 415 24.47 -23.68 -14.02
N LEU A 416 23.92 -23.19 -15.13
CA LEU A 416 24.55 -22.13 -15.94
C LEU A 416 24.77 -20.85 -15.13
N GLN A 417 23.77 -20.42 -14.37
CA GLN A 417 23.89 -19.27 -13.49
C GLN A 417 25.01 -19.47 -12.46
N GLY A 418 25.13 -20.67 -11.88
CA GLY A 418 26.21 -21.01 -10.95
C GLY A 418 27.60 -20.87 -11.59
N LEU A 419 27.78 -21.41 -12.80
CA LEU A 419 29.04 -21.30 -13.55
C LEU A 419 29.44 -19.84 -13.82
N PHE A 420 28.49 -19.00 -14.26
CA PHE A 420 28.76 -17.59 -14.54
C PHE A 420 29.01 -16.78 -13.26
N VAL A 421 28.29 -17.08 -12.18
CA VAL A 421 28.50 -16.44 -10.87
C VAL A 421 29.84 -16.84 -10.25
N PHE A 422 30.35 -18.05 -10.50
CA PHE A 422 31.70 -18.43 -10.09
C PHE A 422 32.76 -17.62 -10.87
N ASN A 423 32.53 -17.41 -12.17
CA ASN A 423 33.43 -16.70 -13.07
C ASN A 423 32.96 -15.27 -13.39
N LYS A 424 32.59 -14.47 -12.37
CA LYS A 424 31.82 -13.21 -12.54
C LYS A 424 32.35 -12.24 -13.59
N ASN A 425 33.67 -12.11 -13.69
CA ASN A 425 34.33 -11.14 -14.57
C ASN A 425 35.26 -11.79 -15.59
N ASP A 426 35.22 -13.12 -15.73
CA ASP A 426 36.12 -13.86 -16.61
C ASP A 426 35.33 -14.81 -17.53
N PRO A 427 34.90 -14.34 -18.71
CA PRO A 427 34.19 -15.18 -19.68
C PRO A 427 35.08 -16.30 -20.25
N ARG A 428 36.40 -16.14 -20.25
CA ARG A 428 37.34 -17.16 -20.76
C ARG A 428 37.47 -18.30 -19.76
N ALA A 429 37.52 -18.00 -18.46
CA ALA A 429 37.46 -19.03 -17.42
C ALA A 429 36.13 -19.79 -17.47
N ALA A 430 35.00 -19.11 -17.70
CA ALA A 430 33.71 -19.77 -17.89
C ALA A 430 33.72 -20.75 -19.09
N LEU A 431 34.33 -20.36 -20.22
CA LEU A 431 34.50 -21.22 -21.41
C LEU A 431 35.41 -22.44 -21.13
N ALA A 432 36.49 -22.25 -20.37
CA ALA A 432 37.39 -23.32 -19.97
C ALA A 432 36.70 -24.33 -19.03
N MET A 433 35.80 -23.86 -18.18
CA MET A 433 35.10 -24.66 -17.18
C MET A 433 33.79 -25.30 -17.66
N ILE A 434 33.36 -25.15 -18.92
CA ILE A 434 32.08 -25.74 -19.40
C ILE A 434 32.01 -27.25 -19.14
N ASP A 435 33.13 -27.96 -19.25
CA ASP A 435 33.20 -29.41 -19.09
C ASP A 435 32.75 -29.87 -17.69
N THR A 436 32.83 -29.02 -16.66
CA THR A 436 32.36 -29.34 -15.30
C THR A 436 30.84 -29.52 -15.23
N LEU A 437 30.09 -28.94 -16.18
CA LEU A 437 28.63 -29.08 -16.26
C LEU A 437 28.18 -30.50 -16.63
N LYS A 438 29.06 -31.36 -17.16
CA LYS A 438 28.77 -32.77 -17.40
C LYS A 438 28.55 -33.56 -16.10
N HIS A 439 29.22 -33.13 -15.02
CA HIS A 439 29.19 -33.82 -13.72
C HIS A 439 28.97 -32.81 -12.59
N PRO A 440 27.74 -32.31 -12.42
CA PRO A 440 27.45 -31.21 -11.49
C PRO A 440 27.73 -31.55 -10.02
N ASN A 441 27.77 -32.83 -9.65
CA ASN A 441 27.99 -33.28 -8.26
C ASN A 441 29.45 -33.67 -7.95
N SER A 442 30.39 -33.58 -8.89
CA SER A 442 31.78 -34.02 -8.68
C SER A 442 32.82 -32.92 -8.86
N SER A 443 32.40 -31.68 -9.12
CA SER A 443 33.30 -30.62 -9.59
C SER A 443 33.08 -29.27 -8.91
N PHE A 444 32.54 -29.28 -7.69
CA PHE A 444 32.53 -28.15 -6.77
C PHE A 444 32.88 -28.59 -5.36
#